data_AF-A0A9E3YCD2-F1
#
_entry.id   AF-A0A9E3YCD2-F1
#
_cell.length_a   1.000
_cell.length_b   1.000
_cell.length_c   1.000
_cell.angle_alpha   90.00
_cell.angle_beta   90.00
_cell.angle_gamma   90.00
#
_symmetry.space_group_name_H-M   'P 1'
#
loop_
_entity.id
_entity.type
_entity.pdbx_description
1 polymer ?
#
loop_
_entity_poly.entity_id
_entity_poly.type
_entity_poly.pdbx_seq_one_letter_code
_entity_poly.pdbx_strand_id
1 'polypeptide(L)'
;MLTGVGIDVPKADRQARSATIARRVKTIPAMLGVTAAALATAPAVVPALAAYDLLVRRPKLPLTRTYLFGLQYLLNDSLEIVVAPALWACAGFGTRLESPASIRWHQRLQTWSLRVLEKRASQLLGLRVELDRPLPPVRFPAIVVSRHVSVFDSSLPALVLSPVTEQIRGVMMAEMLADAGMDIV
;
A
#
# COMPACT_ATOMS: atom_id res chain seq x y z
N MET A 1 2.48 26.06 44.41
CA MET A 1 3.12 26.79 43.29
C MET A 1 3.93 25.80 42.47
N LEU A 2 3.39 25.34 41.34
CA LEU A 2 4.12 24.61 40.31
C LEU A 2 3.75 25.27 38.99
N THR A 3 4.63 26.15 38.52
CA THR A 3 4.52 26.87 37.26
C THR A 3 4.76 25.93 36.09
N GLY A 4 3.86 26.01 35.10
CA GLY A 4 3.78 25.12 33.95
C GLY A 4 5.05 25.06 33.11
N VAL A 5 5.43 23.83 32.77
CA VAL A 5 6.28 23.54 31.64
C VAL A 5 5.44 23.79 30.39
N GLY A 6 5.62 24.97 29.78
CA GLY A 6 5.14 25.23 28.44
C GLY A 6 5.92 24.36 27.47
N ILE A 7 5.32 23.25 27.03
CA ILE A 7 5.83 22.49 25.90
C ILE A 7 5.63 23.37 24.66
N ASP A 8 6.71 23.82 24.04
CA ASP A 8 6.71 24.54 22.76
C ASP A 8 6.29 23.59 21.62
N VAL A 9 4.99 23.29 21.53
CA VAL A 9 4.36 22.46 20.48
C VAL A 9 4.38 23.06 19.05
N PRO A 10 4.37 24.40 18.79
CA PRO A 10 4.13 24.93 17.44
C PRO A 10 5.23 24.69 16.39
N LYS A 11 6.50 24.56 16.81
CA LYS A 11 7.64 24.38 15.90
C LYS A 11 7.76 22.94 15.42
N ALA A 12 7.48 21.99 16.30
CA ALA A 12 7.51 20.56 15.99
C ALA A 12 6.46 20.21 14.91
N ASP A 13 5.23 20.73 15.06
CA ASP A 13 4.14 20.49 14.11
C ASP A 13 4.41 21.03 12.70
N ARG A 14 5.06 22.20 12.63
CA ARG A 14 5.41 22.83 11.35
C ARG A 14 6.54 22.09 10.63
N GLN A 15 7.54 21.62 11.37
CA GLN A 15 8.62 20.79 10.82
C GLN A 15 8.07 19.45 10.32
N ALA A 16 7.18 18.81 11.08
CA ALA A 16 6.51 17.58 10.66
C ALA A 16 5.69 17.78 9.38
N ARG A 17 4.92 18.88 9.29
CA ARG A 17 4.13 19.19 8.09
C ARG A 17 5.01 19.51 6.88
N SER A 18 6.11 20.23 7.07
CA SER A 18 7.07 20.52 6.00
C SER A 18 7.75 19.26 5.48
N ALA A 19 8.15 18.34 6.36
CA ALA A 19 8.75 17.06 5.99
C ALA A 19 7.75 16.19 5.18
N THR A 20 6.49 16.13 5.60
CA THR A 20 5.43 15.42 4.87
C THR A 20 5.19 16.02 3.48
N ILE A 21 5.09 17.35 3.37
CA ILE A 21 4.90 18.00 2.06
C ILE A 21 6.11 17.75 1.16
N ALA A 22 7.34 17.91 1.68
CA ALA A 22 8.56 17.72 0.91
C ALA A 22 8.70 16.29 0.38
N ARG A 23 8.25 15.30 1.15
CA ARG A 23 8.21 13.90 0.73
C ARG A 23 7.14 13.68 -0.36
N ARG A 24 5.89 14.07 -0.12
CA ARG A 24 4.77 13.89 -1.05
C ARG A 24 4.98 14.56 -2.40
N VAL A 25 5.57 15.76 -2.42
CA VAL A 25 5.92 16.48 -3.66
C VAL A 25 6.92 15.70 -4.51
N LYS A 26 7.72 14.81 -3.92
CA LYS A 26 8.68 13.97 -4.64
C LYS A 26 8.11 12.59 -4.95
N THR A 27 7.54 11.91 -3.96
CA THR A 27 7.11 10.51 -4.06
C THR A 27 5.89 10.37 -4.97
N ILE A 28 4.92 11.29 -4.90
CA ILE A 28 3.71 11.21 -5.71
C ILE A 28 4.01 11.37 -7.21
N PRO A 29 4.70 12.44 -7.68
CA PRO A 29 4.99 12.58 -9.09
C PRO A 29 5.97 11.51 -9.59
N ALA A 30 6.91 11.07 -8.74
CA ALA A 30 7.80 9.97 -9.07
C ALA A 30 7.02 8.67 -9.32
N MET A 31 6.11 8.30 -8.42
CA MET A 31 5.28 7.10 -8.59
C MET A 31 4.44 7.18 -9.85
N LEU A 32 3.70 8.28 -10.06
CA LEU A 32 2.89 8.47 -11.26
C LEU A 32 3.73 8.48 -12.54
N GLY A 33 4.91 9.10 -12.51
CA GLY A 33 5.85 9.15 -13.63
C GLY A 33 6.43 7.79 -13.97
N VAL A 34 6.81 7.00 -12.97
CA VAL A 34 7.29 5.61 -13.14
C VAL A 34 6.18 4.74 -13.70
N THR A 35 4.95 4.85 -13.19
CA THR A 35 3.79 4.13 -13.73
C THR A 35 3.52 4.51 -15.19
N ALA A 36 3.53 5.80 -15.52
CA ALA A 36 3.34 6.27 -16.88
C ALA A 36 4.43 5.77 -17.82
N ALA A 37 5.70 5.81 -17.41
CA ALA A 37 6.82 5.27 -18.18
C ALA A 37 6.71 3.75 -18.36
N ALA A 38 6.35 3.01 -17.32
CA ALA A 38 6.16 1.56 -17.38
C ALA A 38 4.99 1.19 -18.32
N LEU A 39 3.89 1.95 -18.30
CA LEU A 39 2.77 1.76 -19.24
C LEU A 39 3.15 2.11 -20.67
N ALA A 40 3.84 3.23 -20.89
CA ALA A 40 4.27 3.66 -22.21
C ALA A 40 5.26 2.67 -22.85
N THR A 41 6.11 2.05 -22.04
CA THR A 41 7.10 1.06 -22.49
C THR A 41 6.56 -0.37 -22.49
N ALA A 42 5.45 -0.67 -21.80
CA ALA A 42 4.87 -2.01 -21.71
C ALA A 42 4.62 -2.69 -23.07
N PRO A 43 4.10 -2.02 -24.12
CA PRO A 43 3.91 -2.62 -25.44
C PRO A 43 5.19 -3.16 -26.07
N ALA A 44 6.35 -2.60 -25.70
CA ALA A 44 7.67 -3.07 -26.17
C ALA A 44 8.32 -4.04 -25.18
N VAL A 45 8.27 -3.76 -23.88
CA VAL A 45 8.95 -4.54 -22.84
C VAL A 45 8.31 -5.91 -22.66
N VAL A 46 6.98 -6.01 -22.65
CA VAL A 46 6.27 -7.29 -22.47
C VAL A 46 6.63 -8.31 -23.55
N PRO A 47 6.55 -8.01 -24.86
CA PRO A 47 6.95 -8.97 -25.89
C PRO A 47 8.45 -9.24 -25.87
N ALA A 48 9.30 -8.26 -25.55
CA ALA A 48 10.74 -8.47 -25.43
C ALA A 48 11.09 -9.47 -24.31
N LEU A 49 10.50 -9.32 -23.12
CA LEU A 49 10.67 -10.26 -22.01
C LEU A 49 10.10 -11.63 -22.33
N ALA A 50 8.95 -11.70 -23.01
CA ALA A 50 8.36 -12.97 -23.41
C ALA A 50 9.23 -13.69 -24.43
N ALA A 51 9.76 -12.98 -25.43
CA ALA A 51 10.69 -13.53 -26.40
C ALA A 51 11.97 -14.02 -25.70
N TYR A 52 12.53 -13.24 -24.78
CA TYR A 52 13.70 -13.64 -24.00
C TYR A 52 13.44 -14.91 -23.17
N ASP A 53 12.34 -14.96 -22.41
CA ASP A 53 11.99 -16.13 -21.62
C ASP A 53 11.85 -17.40 -22.49
N LEU A 54 11.27 -17.27 -23.68
CA LEU A 54 11.16 -18.38 -24.64
C LEU A 54 12.53 -18.79 -25.21
N LEU A 55 13.40 -17.83 -25.54
CA LEU A 55 14.75 -18.08 -26.04
C LEU A 55 15.62 -18.82 -25.00
N VAL A 56 15.48 -18.50 -23.72
CA VAL A 56 16.17 -19.18 -22.61
C VAL A 56 15.42 -20.45 -22.16
N ARG A 57 14.43 -20.92 -22.94
CA ARG A 57 13.65 -22.14 -22.69
C ARG A 57 12.94 -22.15 -21.33
N ARG A 58 12.43 -21.00 -20.91
CA ARG A 58 11.58 -20.83 -19.72
C ARG A 58 10.12 -20.63 -20.15
N PRO A 59 9.39 -21.71 -20.55
CA PRO A 59 8.06 -21.59 -21.14
C PRO A 59 6.99 -21.02 -20.19
N LYS A 60 7.28 -20.99 -18.88
CA LYS A 60 6.41 -20.36 -17.88
C LYS A 60 6.51 -18.83 -17.86
N LEU A 61 7.36 -18.21 -18.67
CA LEU A 61 7.52 -16.75 -18.79
C LEU A 61 7.73 -16.02 -17.45
N PRO A 62 8.69 -16.45 -16.60
CA PRO A 62 8.84 -15.90 -15.26
C PRO A 62 9.16 -14.41 -15.23
N LEU A 63 9.97 -13.89 -16.18
CA LEU A 63 10.30 -12.47 -16.21
C LEU A 63 9.10 -11.64 -16.66
N THR A 64 8.40 -12.09 -17.70
CA THR A 64 7.17 -11.43 -18.15
C THR A 64 6.13 -11.38 -17.03
N ARG A 65 5.92 -12.49 -16.31
CA ARG A 65 4.97 -12.56 -15.19
C ARG A 65 5.37 -11.64 -14.04
N THR A 66 6.67 -11.56 -13.72
CA THR A 66 7.20 -10.66 -12.70
C THR A 66 7.01 -9.20 -13.10
N TYR A 67 7.29 -8.84 -14.35
CA TYR A 67 7.06 -7.49 -14.87
C TYR A 67 5.59 -7.10 -14.81
N LEU A 68 4.69 -7.98 -15.25
CA LEU A 68 3.24 -7.73 -15.21
C LEU A 68 2.73 -7.56 -13.77
N PHE A 69 3.30 -8.30 -12.82
CA PHE A 69 2.98 -8.12 -11.40
C PHE A 69 3.47 -6.76 -10.88
N GLY A 70 4.71 -6.37 -11.21
CA GLY A 70 5.24 -5.04 -10.86
C GLY A 70 4.42 -3.92 -11.47
N LEU A 71 3.99 -4.05 -12.73
CA LEU A 71 3.11 -3.08 -13.38
C LEU A 71 1.75 -2.97 -12.68
N GLN A 72 1.18 -4.09 -12.24
CA GLN A 72 -0.06 -4.08 -11.46
C GLN A 72 0.12 -3.36 -10.11
N TYR A 73 1.26 -3.55 -9.43
CA TYR A 73 1.57 -2.82 -8.19
C TYR A 73 1.63 -1.31 -8.42
N LEU A 74 2.37 -0.86 -9.45
CA LEU A 74 2.45 0.54 -9.83
C LEU A 74 1.07 1.14 -10.14
N LEU A 75 0.22 0.40 -10.85
CA LEU A 75 -1.15 0.82 -11.17
C LEU A 75 -2.02 0.93 -9.92
N ASN A 76 -1.93 -0.03 -9.00
CA ASN A 76 -2.68 0.00 -7.75
C ASN A 76 -2.30 1.22 -6.91
N ASP A 77 -1.00 1.43 -6.68
CA ASP A 77 -0.51 2.55 -5.87
C ASP A 77 -0.87 3.90 -6.51
N SER A 78 -0.73 4.00 -7.84
CA SER A 78 -1.15 5.20 -8.57
C SER A 78 -2.64 5.47 -8.46
N LEU A 79 -3.48 4.42 -8.45
CA LEU A 79 -4.92 4.59 -8.28
C LEU A 79 -5.26 5.06 -6.86
N GLU A 80 -4.59 4.55 -5.84
CA GLU A 80 -4.73 5.01 -4.46
C GLU A 80 -4.42 6.51 -4.34
N ILE A 81 -3.30 6.94 -4.93
CA ILE A 81 -2.91 8.35 -4.97
C ILE A 81 -3.97 9.22 -5.67
N VAL A 82 -4.57 8.74 -6.76
CA VAL A 82 -5.59 9.49 -7.52
C VAL A 82 -6.93 9.52 -6.80
N VAL A 83 -7.32 8.43 -6.12
CA VAL A 83 -8.61 8.30 -5.43
C VAL A 83 -8.59 9.01 -4.07
N ALA A 84 -7.46 9.05 -3.37
CA ALA A 84 -7.39 9.63 -2.03
C ALA A 84 -7.80 11.11 -1.95
N PRO A 85 -7.41 12.01 -2.89
CA PRO A 85 -7.92 13.38 -2.94
C PRO A 85 -9.45 13.46 -3.07
N ALA A 86 -10.07 12.54 -3.81
CA ALA A 86 -11.53 12.48 -3.93
C ALA A 86 -12.18 12.07 -2.61
N LEU A 87 -11.61 11.08 -1.90
CA LEU A 87 -12.08 10.69 -0.57
C LEU A 87 -11.91 11.82 0.46
N TRP A 88 -10.80 12.55 0.38
CA TRP A 88 -10.55 13.73 1.21
C TRP A 88 -11.56 14.86 0.95
N ALA A 89 -11.89 15.12 -0.32
CA ALA A 89 -12.93 16.08 -0.69
C ALA A 89 -14.31 15.64 -0.17
N CYS A 90 -14.67 14.36 -0.33
CA CYS A 90 -15.91 13.80 0.24
C CYS A 90 -15.95 13.87 1.78
N ALA A 91 -14.79 13.83 2.44
CA ALA A 91 -14.66 14.03 3.89
C ALA A 91 -14.68 15.52 4.30
N GLY A 92 -15.09 16.42 3.40
CA GLY A 92 -15.20 17.85 3.68
C GLY A 92 -13.84 18.54 3.77
N PHE A 93 -12.94 18.25 2.84
CA PHE A 93 -11.61 18.85 2.76
C PHE A 93 -10.81 18.68 4.08
N GLY A 94 -10.97 17.51 4.70
CA GLY A 94 -10.28 17.14 5.95
C GLY A 94 -11.05 17.45 7.24
N THR A 95 -12.17 18.16 7.19
CA THR A 95 -12.96 18.48 8.39
C THR A 95 -13.59 17.25 9.05
N ARG A 96 -13.81 16.16 8.30
CA ARG A 96 -14.44 14.93 8.79
C ARG A 96 -13.60 13.68 8.50
N LEU A 97 -12.27 13.83 8.42
CA LEU A 97 -11.37 12.72 8.10
C LEU A 97 -11.39 11.62 9.19
N GLU A 98 -11.56 12.03 10.45
CA GLU A 98 -11.68 11.10 11.59
C GLU A 98 -13.09 10.49 11.72
N SER A 99 -14.03 10.86 10.84
CA SER A 99 -15.37 10.29 10.89
C SER A 99 -15.34 8.79 10.59
N PRO A 100 -16.22 7.99 11.23
CA PRO A 100 -16.32 6.55 10.93
C PRO A 100 -16.58 6.25 9.46
N ALA A 101 -17.28 7.14 8.75
CA ALA A 101 -17.52 7.00 7.32
C ALA A 101 -16.23 7.16 6.51
N SER A 102 -15.46 8.23 6.76
CA SER A 102 -14.21 8.49 6.04
C SER A 102 -13.19 7.37 6.27
N ILE A 103 -13.03 6.92 7.52
CA ILE A 103 -12.14 5.80 7.87
C ILE A 103 -12.53 4.53 7.11
N ARG A 104 -13.83 4.18 7.06
CA ARG A 104 -14.30 3.01 6.30
C ARG A 104 -13.99 3.10 4.81
N TRP A 105 -14.10 4.28 4.20
CA TRP A 105 -13.78 4.44 2.78
C TRP A 105 -12.30 4.21 2.48
N HIS A 106 -11.39 4.75 3.30
CA HIS A 106 -9.95 4.54 3.15
C HIS A 106 -9.57 3.07 3.41
N GLN A 107 -10.14 2.45 4.46
CA GLN A 107 -9.93 1.02 4.74
C GLN A 107 -10.42 0.12 3.60
N ARG A 108 -11.54 0.46 2.95
CA ARG A 108 -12.04 -0.26 1.78
C ARG A 108 -11.11 -0.13 0.58
N LEU A 109 -10.55 1.06 0.35
CA LEU A 109 -9.57 1.29 -0.70
C LEU A 109 -8.31 0.43 -0.48
N GLN A 110 -7.74 0.45 0.73
CA GLN A 110 -6.58 -0.38 1.09
C GLN A 110 -6.90 -1.88 0.96
N THR A 111 -8.05 -2.31 1.49
CA THR A 111 -8.47 -3.72 1.41
C THR A 111 -8.68 -4.16 -0.05
N TRP A 112 -9.28 -3.31 -0.88
CA TRP A 112 -9.44 -3.56 -2.31
C TRP A 112 -8.07 -3.74 -3.00
N SER A 113 -7.13 -2.83 -2.73
CA SER A 113 -5.81 -2.88 -3.34
C SER A 113 -5.04 -4.15 -2.95
N LEU A 114 -5.05 -4.49 -1.67
CA LEU A 114 -4.45 -5.73 -1.16
C LEU A 114 -5.06 -6.98 -1.81
N ARG A 115 -6.40 -7.05 -1.94
CA ARG A 115 -7.08 -8.17 -2.61
C ARG A 115 -6.73 -8.29 -4.09
N VAL A 116 -6.58 -7.15 -4.78
CA VAL A 116 -6.14 -7.14 -6.19
C VAL A 116 -4.71 -7.66 -6.30
N LEU A 117 -3.81 -7.19 -5.43
CA LEU A 117 -2.41 -7.64 -5.41
C LEU A 117 -2.29 -9.12 -5.06
N GLU A 118 -3.01 -9.61 -4.06
CA GLU A 118 -3.05 -11.04 -3.71
C GLU A 118 -3.49 -11.88 -4.89
N LYS A 119 -4.64 -11.52 -5.51
CA LYS A 119 -5.16 -12.24 -6.68
C LYS A 119 -4.14 -12.27 -7.82
N ARG A 120 -3.44 -11.16 -8.04
CA ARG A 120 -2.46 -11.04 -9.12
C ARG A 120 -1.16 -11.76 -8.80
N ALA A 121 -0.71 -11.77 -7.54
CA ALA A 121 0.40 -12.58 -7.06
C ALA A 121 0.08 -14.07 -7.25
N SER A 122 -1.15 -14.51 -6.96
CA SER A 122 -1.59 -15.88 -7.21
C SER A 122 -1.59 -16.23 -8.70
N GLN A 123 -2.17 -15.36 -9.54
CA GLN A 123 -2.27 -15.60 -10.99
C GLN A 123 -0.93 -15.54 -11.73
N LEU A 124 -0.08 -14.58 -11.38
CA LEU A 124 1.17 -14.27 -12.09
C LEU A 124 2.40 -14.88 -11.41
N LEU A 125 2.46 -14.94 -10.09
CA LEU A 125 3.62 -15.48 -9.39
C LEU A 125 3.38 -16.90 -8.85
N GLY A 126 2.13 -17.36 -8.83
CA GLY A 126 1.77 -18.64 -8.21
C GLY A 126 1.82 -18.58 -6.68
N LEU A 127 1.83 -17.37 -6.11
CA LEU A 127 1.87 -17.17 -4.66
C LEU A 127 0.55 -17.65 -4.02
N ARG A 128 0.64 -18.48 -2.99
CA ARG A 128 -0.50 -18.91 -2.19
C ARG A 128 -0.14 -18.75 -0.72
N VAL A 129 -1.01 -18.05 0.00
CA VAL A 129 -0.90 -17.92 1.45
C VAL A 129 -1.79 -19.01 2.05
N GLU A 130 -1.16 -19.96 2.73
CA GLU A 130 -1.84 -21.05 3.42
C GLU A 130 -1.56 -20.91 4.92
N LEU A 131 -2.59 -21.15 5.72
CA LEU A 131 -2.46 -21.20 7.16
C LEU A 131 -2.33 -22.67 7.57
N ASP A 132 -1.23 -23.01 8.23
CA ASP A 132 -1.03 -24.36 8.78
C ASP A 132 -2.16 -24.77 9.74
N ARG A 133 -2.81 -23.80 10.38
CA ARG A 133 -3.92 -23.99 11.29
C ARG A 133 -4.97 -22.90 11.07
N PRO A 134 -6.28 -23.22 11.21
CA PRO A 134 -7.31 -22.20 11.16
C PRO A 134 -7.08 -21.14 12.23
N LEU A 135 -7.45 -19.90 11.93
CA LEU A 135 -7.38 -18.82 12.92
C LEU A 135 -8.22 -19.19 14.15
N PRO A 136 -7.67 -19.08 15.37
CA PRO A 136 -8.47 -19.24 16.57
C PRO A 136 -9.55 -18.14 16.62
N PRO A 137 -10.66 -18.35 17.35
CA PRO A 137 -11.66 -17.31 17.56
C PRO A 137 -11.00 -16.03 18.11
N VAL A 138 -11.00 -14.97 17.32
CA VAL A 138 -10.38 -13.70 17.69
C VAL A 138 -11.38 -12.87 18.50
N ARG A 139 -10.97 -12.42 19.70
CA ARG A 139 -11.72 -11.43 20.49
C ARG A 139 -11.13 -10.06 20.21
N PHE A 140 -11.98 -9.10 19.85
CA PHE A 140 -11.55 -7.73 19.55
C PHE A 140 -11.67 -6.82 20.79
N PRO A 141 -10.76 -5.84 20.96
CA PRO A 141 -9.60 -5.55 20.14
C PRO A 141 -8.47 -6.58 20.31
N ALA A 142 -7.75 -6.88 19.22
CA ALA A 142 -6.62 -7.82 19.21
C ALA A 142 -5.36 -7.16 18.67
N ILE A 143 -4.20 -7.50 19.25
CA ILE A 143 -2.89 -7.09 18.74
C ILE A 143 -2.28 -8.28 18.02
N VAL A 144 -1.91 -8.09 16.76
CA VAL A 144 -1.29 -9.11 15.93
C VAL A 144 0.20 -8.78 15.83
N VAL A 145 1.03 -9.71 16.29
CA VAL A 145 2.48 -9.58 16.22
C VAL A 145 3.00 -10.57 15.21
N SER A 146 3.56 -10.06 14.12
CA SER A 146 4.16 -10.87 13.06
C SER A 146 5.67 -10.71 13.06
N ARG A 147 6.39 -11.80 12.80
CA ARG A 147 7.80 -11.72 12.46
C ARG A 147 7.94 -11.00 11.12
N HIS A 148 8.79 -9.99 11.06
CA HIS A 148 9.05 -9.23 9.84
C HIS A 148 10.40 -9.65 9.26
N VAL A 149 10.37 -10.38 8.16
CA VAL A 149 11.53 -10.80 7.35
C VAL A 149 11.51 -10.12 5.99
N SER A 150 10.34 -9.69 5.51
CA SER A 150 10.15 -8.98 4.24
C SER A 150 9.08 -7.90 4.34
N VAL A 151 9.11 -6.93 3.42
CA VAL A 151 8.06 -5.89 3.28
C VAL A 151 6.68 -6.52 3.08
N PHE A 152 6.59 -7.66 2.40
CA PHE A 152 5.32 -8.36 2.21
C PHE A 152 4.71 -8.85 3.53
N ASP A 153 5.54 -9.15 4.54
CA ASP A 153 5.06 -9.70 5.83
C ASP A 153 4.22 -8.70 6.62
N SER A 154 4.34 -7.39 6.36
CA SER A 154 3.49 -6.38 6.99
C SER A 154 2.04 -6.44 6.47
N SER A 155 1.85 -6.93 5.24
CA SER A 155 0.53 -7.09 4.61
C SER A 155 -0.17 -8.39 4.99
N LEU A 156 0.57 -9.42 5.43
CA LEU A 156 0.03 -10.73 5.77
C LEU A 156 -1.08 -10.70 6.84
N PRO A 157 -0.94 -9.95 7.96
CA PRO A 157 -2.02 -9.80 8.93
C PRO A 157 -3.30 -9.24 8.31
N ALA A 158 -3.16 -8.23 7.44
CA ALA A 158 -4.29 -7.63 6.76
C ALA A 158 -4.98 -8.65 5.84
N LEU A 159 -4.19 -9.43 5.10
CA LEU A 159 -4.70 -10.48 4.21
C LEU A 159 -5.48 -11.55 4.97
N VAL A 160 -4.85 -12.11 6.00
CA VAL A 160 -5.37 -13.22 6.81
C VAL A 160 -6.60 -12.82 7.63
N LEU A 161 -6.65 -11.58 8.13
CA LEU A 161 -7.75 -11.10 8.97
C LEU A 161 -8.83 -10.35 8.21
N SER A 162 -8.62 -10.00 6.93
CA SER A 162 -9.65 -9.34 6.11
C SER A 162 -11.00 -10.08 6.01
N PRO A 163 -11.09 -11.42 6.16
CA PRO A 163 -12.39 -12.11 6.23
C PRO A 163 -13.10 -11.92 7.58
N VAL A 164 -12.36 -11.56 8.64
CA VAL A 164 -12.88 -11.45 10.02
C VAL A 164 -13.16 -9.99 10.39
N THR A 165 -12.37 -9.05 9.89
CA THR A 165 -12.55 -7.62 10.16
C THR A 165 -11.98 -6.76 9.04
N GLU A 166 -12.65 -5.63 8.76
CA GLU A 166 -12.14 -4.58 7.87
C GLU A 166 -11.35 -3.50 8.64
N GLN A 167 -11.35 -3.55 9.97
CA GLN A 167 -10.74 -2.54 10.83
C GLN A 167 -9.36 -2.97 11.30
N ILE A 168 -8.38 -2.88 10.41
CA ILE A 168 -6.99 -3.22 10.69
C ILE A 168 -6.19 -1.92 10.72
N ARG A 169 -5.35 -1.76 11.75
CA ARG A 169 -4.44 -0.62 11.89
C ARG A 169 -3.04 -1.16 12.04
N GLY A 170 -2.18 -0.85 11.07
CA GLY A 170 -0.77 -1.20 11.10
C GLY A 170 0.04 -0.16 11.86
N VAL A 171 1.05 -0.60 12.59
CA VAL A 171 2.15 0.26 13.03
C VAL A 171 3.25 0.12 11.97
N MET A 172 3.63 1.23 11.36
CA MET A 172 4.59 1.25 10.25
C MET A 172 5.79 2.12 10.63
N MET A 173 6.96 1.76 10.09
CA MET A 173 8.15 2.60 10.23
C MET A 173 8.03 3.84 9.33
N ALA A 174 8.70 4.92 9.70
CA ALA A 174 8.63 6.18 8.98
C ALA A 174 9.12 6.08 7.52
N GLU A 175 10.02 5.14 7.24
CA GLU A 175 10.56 4.83 5.92
C GLU A 175 9.48 4.33 4.95
N MET A 176 8.41 3.70 5.46
CA MET A 176 7.28 3.26 4.62
C MET A 176 6.49 4.42 4.02
N LEU A 177 6.61 5.63 4.59
CA LEU A 177 6.01 6.84 4.01
C LEU A 177 6.71 7.27 2.70
N ALA A 178 7.83 6.64 2.33
CA ALA A 178 8.42 6.80 1.01
C ALA A 178 7.55 6.17 -0.09
N ASP A 179 6.70 5.19 0.25
CA ASP A 179 5.68 4.68 -0.65
C ASP A 179 4.49 5.64 -0.71
N ALA A 180 4.10 6.04 -1.91
CA ALA A 180 3.24 7.20 -2.10
C ALA A 180 1.77 6.91 -1.79
N GLY A 181 1.25 5.72 -2.12
CA GLY A 181 -0.10 5.32 -1.71
C GLY A 181 -0.21 5.19 -0.19
N MET A 182 0.75 4.54 0.47
CA MET A 182 0.76 4.36 1.93
C MET A 182 0.94 5.67 2.73
N ASP A 183 1.59 6.69 2.17
CA ASP A 183 1.69 8.00 2.84
C ASP A 183 0.35 8.75 2.83
N ILE A 184 -0.53 8.51 1.85
CA ILE A 184 -1.73 9.33 1.64
C ILE A 184 -3.00 8.68 2.18
N VAL A 185 -3.13 7.36 2.07
CA VAL A 185 -4.36 6.60 2.42
C VAL A 185 -4.34 6.14 3.87
#